data_AF-A0A1E7FEX5-F1
#
_entry.id   AF-A0A1E7FEX5-F1
#
_cell.length_a   1.000
_cell.length_b   1.000
_cell.length_c   1.000
_cell.angle_alpha   90.00
_cell.angle_beta   90.00
_cell.angle_gamma   90.00
#
_symmetry.space_group_name_H-M   'P 1'
#
loop_
_entity.id
_entity.type
_entity.pdbx_description
1 polymer ?
#
loop_
_entity_poly.entity_id
_entity_poly.type
_entity_poly.pdbx_seq_one_letter_code
_entity_poly.pdbx_strand_id
1 'polypeptide(L)'
;LWKYHDESQLVASGDAEILDLFKEGSVFGIRDDYNYWKSNQWDPTAGKPIWVRNYDKPKFKNSDKHDGNNNVEKETDEDQIISIDHHILFDDNIHNLRNDGIACVRKELPQDDENSGAVSFDTVDGAKIDLYHGVHLIRVPTVEPVLEPHWYIQQIEMARNKFQCRLR
;
A
#
# COMPACT_ATOMS: atom_id res chain seq x y z
N LEU A 1 -22.83 5.88 6.44
CA LEU A 1 -23.06 6.14 7.88
C LEU A 1 -21.76 6.61 8.48
N TRP A 2 -21.59 7.92 8.67
CA TRP A 2 -20.47 8.45 9.46
C TRP A 2 -20.71 8.06 10.91
N LYS A 3 -19.99 7.07 11.43
CA LYS A 3 -19.99 6.77 12.86
C LYS A 3 -19.28 7.94 13.54
N TYR A 4 -20.02 8.74 14.29
CA TYR A 4 -19.47 9.80 15.12
C TYR A 4 -18.66 9.12 16.23
N HIS A 5 -17.36 8.95 15.99
CA HIS A 5 -16.41 8.67 17.06
C HIS A 5 -16.05 10.02 17.69
N ASP A 6 -15.80 10.02 19.00
CA ASP A 6 -15.08 11.13 19.63
C ASP A 6 -13.80 11.36 18.81
N GLU A 7 -13.54 12.60 18.38
CA GLU A 7 -12.43 12.93 17.47
C GLU A 7 -11.04 12.49 17.99
N SER A 8 -10.97 12.12 19.27
CA SER A 8 -9.77 11.66 19.97
C SER A 8 -9.69 10.13 20.21
N GLN A 9 -10.70 9.35 19.82
CA GLN A 9 -10.69 7.90 20.05
C GLN A 9 -9.65 7.20 19.16
N LEU A 10 -8.70 6.50 19.79
CA LEU A 10 -7.81 5.58 19.08
C LEU A 10 -8.60 4.37 18.58
N VAL A 11 -8.62 4.16 17.27
CA VAL A 11 -9.34 3.05 16.61
C VAL A 11 -8.43 1.95 16.07
N ALA A 12 -7.17 2.26 15.82
CA ALA A 12 -6.14 1.33 15.37
C ALA A 12 -4.75 1.93 15.63
N SER A 13 -3.76 1.09 15.95
CA SER A 13 -2.37 1.50 16.13
C SER A 13 -1.40 0.46 15.58
N GLY A 14 -0.38 0.92 14.85
CA GLY A 14 0.60 0.04 14.20
C GLY A 14 0.08 -0.58 12.90
N ASP A 15 1.01 -1.15 12.11
CA ASP A 15 0.71 -1.58 10.73
C ASP A 15 -0.42 -2.62 10.68
N ALA A 16 -0.41 -3.63 11.55
CA ALA A 16 -1.38 -4.73 11.50
C ALA A 16 -2.82 -4.26 11.75
N GLU A 17 -3.05 -3.49 12.82
CA GLU A 17 -4.38 -3.00 13.17
C GLU A 17 -4.90 -2.00 12.13
N ILE A 18 -4.02 -1.14 11.59
CA ILE A 18 -4.42 -0.18 10.56
C ILE A 18 -4.76 -0.90 9.24
N LEU A 19 -3.98 -1.91 8.85
CA LEU A 19 -4.28 -2.71 7.66
C LEU A 19 -5.56 -3.52 7.81
N ASP A 20 -5.88 -4.00 9.01
CA ASP A 20 -7.16 -4.64 9.29
C ASP A 20 -8.32 -3.64 9.21
N LEU A 21 -8.17 -2.43 9.76
CA LEU A 21 -9.14 -1.35 9.62
C LEU A 21 -9.39 -1.00 8.14
N PHE A 22 -8.34 -1.00 7.32
CA PHE A 22 -8.47 -0.71 5.88
C PHE A 22 -9.26 -1.76 5.11
N LYS A 23 -9.49 -2.97 5.65
CA LYS A 23 -10.36 -3.97 5.02
C LYS A 23 -11.85 -3.61 5.12
N GLU A 24 -12.22 -2.70 6.02
CA GLU A 24 -13.61 -2.28 6.22
C GLU A 24 -14.12 -1.31 5.12
N GLY A 25 -13.23 -0.79 4.27
CA GLY A 25 -13.56 0.20 3.25
C GLY A 25 -12.55 0.25 2.11
N SER A 26 -12.84 1.06 1.09
CA SER A 26 -11.96 1.21 -0.08
C SER A 26 -11.40 2.63 -0.23
N VAL A 27 -11.95 3.60 0.51
CA VAL A 27 -11.56 5.01 0.47
C VAL A 27 -11.55 5.56 1.88
N PHE A 28 -10.44 6.19 2.26
CA PHE A 28 -10.23 6.77 3.58
C PHE A 28 -9.77 8.23 3.43
N GLY A 29 -10.31 9.11 4.27
CA GLY A 29 -9.83 10.49 4.40
C GLY A 29 -8.82 10.58 5.55
N ILE A 30 -7.63 11.11 5.26
CA ILE A 30 -6.57 11.30 6.26
C ILE A 30 -6.38 12.80 6.46
N ARG A 31 -6.59 13.28 7.69
CA ARG A 31 -6.34 14.68 8.06
C ARG A 31 -4.84 14.88 8.32
N ASP A 32 -4.32 16.03 7.92
CA ASP A 32 -2.96 16.43 8.26
C ASP A 32 -2.81 16.70 9.75
N ASP A 33 -1.70 16.24 10.32
CA ASP A 33 -1.17 16.76 11.58
C ASP A 33 0.11 17.54 11.29
N TYR A 34 -0.04 18.78 10.84
CA TYR A 34 1.10 19.67 10.55
C TYR A 34 1.98 19.94 11.76
N ASN A 35 1.43 19.90 12.99
CA ASN A 35 2.21 20.13 14.20
C ASN A 35 3.15 18.95 14.46
N TYR A 36 2.63 17.73 14.34
CA TYR A 36 3.43 16.51 14.44
C TYR A 36 4.46 16.43 13.30
N TRP A 37 4.06 16.69 12.06
CA TRP A 37 4.98 16.63 10.93
C TRP A 37 6.12 17.66 11.07
N LYS A 38 5.79 18.89 11.50
CA LYS A 38 6.79 19.94 11.76
C LYS A 38 7.72 19.62 12.93
N SER A 39 7.21 19.04 14.02
CA SER A 39 8.06 18.67 15.17
C SER A 39 9.04 17.54 14.83
N ASN A 40 8.73 16.74 13.82
CA ASN A 40 9.59 15.72 13.22
C ASN A 40 10.39 16.24 12.00
N GLN A 41 10.57 17.57 11.88
CA GLN A 41 11.39 18.20 10.83
C GLN A 41 10.96 17.87 9.40
N TRP A 42 9.66 17.65 9.19
CA TRP A 42 9.08 17.26 7.90
C TRP A 42 9.61 15.94 7.33
N ASP A 43 10.22 15.11 8.18
CA ASP A 43 10.78 13.84 7.77
C ASP A 43 9.66 12.95 7.19
N PRO A 44 9.86 12.32 6.01
CA PRO A 44 8.87 11.46 5.40
C PRO A 44 8.37 10.33 6.30
N THR A 45 9.17 9.86 7.27
CA THR A 45 8.75 8.84 8.26
C THR A 45 7.60 9.30 9.15
N ALA A 46 7.44 10.62 9.33
CA ALA A 46 6.36 11.26 10.07
C ALA A 46 5.17 11.68 9.18
N GLY A 47 5.22 11.36 7.88
CA GLY A 47 4.15 11.62 6.93
C GLY A 47 2.99 10.62 7.02
N LYS A 48 2.02 10.77 6.12
CA LYS A 48 0.89 9.85 5.93
C LYS A 48 1.38 8.50 5.46
N PRO A 49 1.13 7.41 6.20
CA PRO A 49 1.62 6.09 5.83
C PRO A 49 0.89 5.53 4.60
N ILE A 50 1.64 4.88 3.72
CA ILE A 50 1.13 4.06 2.64
C ILE A 50 1.87 2.72 2.62
N TRP A 51 1.13 1.62 2.56
CA TRP A 51 1.71 0.27 2.62
C TRP A 51 1.89 -0.31 1.23
N VAL A 52 3.10 -0.80 0.97
CA VAL A 52 3.50 -1.42 -0.29
C VAL A 52 3.90 -2.85 -0.01
N ARG A 53 3.18 -3.80 -0.62
CA ARG A 53 3.46 -5.23 -0.49
C ARG A 53 4.76 -5.60 -1.20
N ASN A 54 5.39 -6.67 -0.74
CA ASN A 54 6.60 -7.16 -1.39
C ASN A 54 6.21 -8.03 -2.59
N TYR A 55 6.50 -7.53 -3.78
CA TYR A 55 6.16 -8.17 -5.07
C TYR A 55 7.22 -9.17 -5.54
N ASP A 56 8.41 -9.18 -4.92
CA ASP A 56 9.52 -10.08 -5.27
C ASP A 56 9.30 -11.53 -4.77
N LYS A 57 8.11 -11.85 -4.24
CA LYS A 57 7.76 -13.20 -3.76
C LYS A 57 7.11 -14.00 -4.91
N PRO A 58 7.82 -14.93 -5.58
CA PRO A 58 7.14 -16.01 -6.29
C PRO A 58 6.45 -16.88 -5.24
N LYS A 59 5.13 -16.70 -5.05
CA LYS A 59 4.35 -17.65 -4.25
C LYS A 59 3.99 -18.87 -5.12
N PHE A 60 5.00 -19.62 -5.53
CA PHE A 60 4.83 -21.00 -5.98
C PHE A 60 5.59 -21.91 -5.04
N LYS A 61 4.87 -22.44 -4.04
CA LYS A 61 5.24 -23.71 -3.44
C LYS A 61 4.34 -24.77 -4.06
N ASN A 62 4.81 -25.40 -5.14
CA ASN A 62 4.43 -26.78 -5.35
C ASN A 62 4.98 -27.54 -4.14
N SER A 63 4.11 -27.93 -3.22
CA SER A 63 4.47 -28.94 -2.25
C SER A 63 4.62 -30.25 -3.01
N ASP A 64 5.79 -30.48 -3.60
CA ASP A 64 6.24 -31.80 -4.00
C ASP A 64 6.41 -32.64 -2.73
N LYS A 65 5.29 -33.19 -2.24
CA LYS A 65 5.32 -34.47 -1.55
C LYS A 65 5.14 -35.54 -2.61
N HIS A 66 6.28 -35.96 -3.16
CA HIS A 66 6.41 -37.27 -3.79
C HIS A 66 6.18 -38.35 -2.71
N ASP A 67 4.92 -38.68 -2.44
CA ASP A 67 4.57 -40.03 -2.01
C ASP A 67 3.90 -40.69 -3.21
N GLY A 68 4.57 -41.71 -3.75
CA GLY A 68 4.12 -42.41 -4.92
C GLY A 68 2.75 -43.05 -4.70
N ASN A 69 1.73 -42.55 -5.41
CA ASN A 69 0.66 -43.41 -5.87
C ASN A 69 -0.02 -42.79 -7.09
N ASN A 70 -0.02 -43.56 -8.19
CA ASN A 70 -0.68 -43.20 -9.44
C ASN A 70 -2.19 -43.17 -9.24
N ASN A 71 -2.80 -42.00 -9.29
CA ASN A 71 -4.16 -41.82 -9.79
C ASN A 71 -4.21 -40.52 -10.57
N VAL A 72 -4.48 -40.66 -11.86
CA VAL A 72 -4.64 -39.55 -12.81
C VAL A 72 -5.98 -38.90 -12.54
N GLU A 73 -5.99 -37.91 -11.64
CA GLU A 73 -7.02 -36.88 -11.63
C GLU A 73 -6.42 -35.63 -12.26
N LYS A 74 -7.04 -35.23 -13.36
CA LYS A 74 -6.70 -34.05 -14.14
C LYS A 74 -7.18 -32.84 -13.34
N GLU A 75 -6.43 -32.44 -12.32
CA GLU A 75 -6.64 -31.15 -11.67
C GLU A 75 -6.32 -30.05 -12.67
N THR A 76 -7.33 -29.25 -12.99
CA THR A 76 -7.19 -28.05 -13.78
C THR A 76 -6.35 -27.06 -12.98
N ASP A 77 -5.14 -26.78 -13.45
CA ASP A 77 -4.32 -25.63 -13.03
C ASP A 77 -5.10 -24.33 -13.33
N GLU A 78 -6.10 -24.02 -12.51
CA GLU A 78 -6.57 -22.66 -12.37
C GLU A 78 -5.51 -21.92 -11.57
N ASP A 79 -4.62 -21.23 -12.28
CA ASP A 79 -3.69 -20.25 -11.73
C ASP A 79 -4.41 -19.47 -10.62
N GLN A 80 -4.10 -19.76 -9.36
CA GLN A 80 -4.70 -19.04 -8.24
C GLN A 80 -4.31 -17.57 -8.38
N ILE A 81 -5.25 -16.75 -8.85
CA ILE A 81 -5.06 -15.31 -8.97
C ILE A 81 -4.84 -14.77 -7.56
N ILE A 82 -3.58 -14.48 -7.23
CA ILE A 82 -3.23 -13.85 -5.97
C ILE A 82 -3.74 -12.41 -6.06
N SER A 83 -4.83 -12.12 -5.35
CA SER A 83 -5.27 -10.75 -5.14
C SER A 83 -4.30 -10.07 -4.19
N ILE A 84 -3.58 -9.06 -4.69
CA ILE A 84 -2.66 -8.24 -3.90
C ILE A 84 -3.27 -6.85 -3.73
N ASP A 85 -3.37 -6.39 -2.49
CA ASP A 85 -3.86 -5.05 -2.18
C ASP A 85 -2.94 -3.98 -2.78
N HIS A 86 -3.53 -3.05 -3.54
CA HIS A 86 -2.83 -1.91 -4.13
C HIS A 86 -3.28 -0.63 -3.45
N HIS A 87 -2.51 -0.18 -2.45
CA HIS A 87 -2.82 1.07 -1.77
C HIS A 87 -2.27 2.26 -2.56
N ILE A 88 -3.08 3.33 -2.66
CA ILE A 88 -2.78 4.57 -3.37
C ILE A 88 -3.05 5.76 -2.44
N LEU A 89 -2.10 6.67 -2.32
CA LEU A 89 -2.21 7.93 -1.61
C LEU A 89 -2.34 9.09 -2.61
N PHE A 90 -3.39 9.89 -2.43
CA PHE A 90 -3.64 11.13 -3.15
C PHE A 90 -3.40 12.32 -2.23
N ASP A 91 -2.49 13.21 -2.60
CA ASP A 91 -2.18 14.42 -1.83
C ASP A 91 -1.50 15.47 -2.72
N ASP A 92 -1.75 16.75 -2.50
CA ASP A 92 -1.14 17.84 -3.28
C ASP A 92 0.29 18.20 -2.81
N ASN A 93 0.63 17.87 -1.55
CA ASN A 93 1.95 18.00 -0.93
C ASN A 93 2.85 16.77 -1.13
N ILE A 94 2.48 15.83 -2.01
CA ILE A 94 3.43 14.84 -2.52
C ILE A 94 4.38 15.56 -3.50
N HIS A 95 5.58 15.87 -3.05
CA HIS A 95 6.66 16.44 -3.86
C HIS A 95 7.87 15.52 -3.94
N ASN A 96 8.64 15.61 -5.03
CA ASN A 96 9.86 14.81 -5.26
C ASN A 96 11.07 15.40 -4.50
N LEU A 97 10.88 15.76 -3.24
CA LEU A 97 11.94 16.22 -2.36
C LEU A 97 12.32 15.09 -1.41
N ARG A 98 13.62 14.82 -1.31
CA ARG A 98 14.14 13.65 -0.59
C ARG A 98 13.76 13.63 0.90
N ASN A 99 13.88 14.77 1.57
CA ASN A 99 13.75 14.91 3.02
C ASN A 99 12.59 15.83 3.39
N ASP A 100 11.65 15.98 2.46
CA ASP A 100 10.50 16.83 2.63
C ASP A 100 9.43 16.08 1.84
N GLY A 101 8.46 15.50 2.51
CA GLY A 101 7.39 14.77 1.84
C GLY A 101 6.31 14.35 2.82
N ILE A 102 5.06 14.57 2.45
CA ILE A 102 3.92 14.23 3.30
C ILE A 102 3.59 12.73 3.29
N ALA A 103 4.32 11.91 2.53
CA ALA A 103 4.05 10.48 2.37
C ALA A 103 5.15 9.62 3.01
N CYS A 104 4.74 8.69 3.87
CA CYS A 104 5.59 7.68 4.50
C CYS A 104 5.37 6.33 3.81
N VAL A 105 6.28 5.90 2.94
CA VAL A 105 6.16 4.59 2.29
C VAL A 105 6.63 3.48 3.24
N ARG A 106 5.72 2.59 3.61
CA ARG A 106 5.94 1.38 4.42
C ARG A 106 6.05 0.18 3.49
N LYS A 107 7.25 -0.35 3.25
CA LYS A 107 7.47 -1.53 2.39
C LYS A 107 7.47 -2.81 3.23
N GLU A 108 6.71 -3.81 2.79
CA GLU A 108 6.71 -5.14 3.41
C GLU A 108 8.12 -5.75 3.35
N LEU A 109 8.59 -6.25 4.48
CA LEU A 109 9.85 -6.96 4.58
C LEU A 109 9.71 -8.40 4.05
N PRO A 110 10.79 -8.98 3.50
CA PRO A 110 10.85 -10.43 3.30
C PRO A 110 10.52 -11.14 4.62
N GLN A 111 9.73 -12.21 4.53
CA GLN A 111 9.41 -12.99 5.70
C GLN A 111 10.53 -14.00 5.90
N ASP A 112 11.40 -13.74 6.88
CA ASP A 112 12.55 -14.63 7.17
C ASP A 112 12.14 -15.93 7.86
N ASP A 113 10.93 -15.97 8.45
CA ASP A 113 10.41 -17.13 9.20
C ASP A 113 8.95 -17.41 8.84
N GLU A 114 8.71 -18.51 8.13
CA GLU A 114 7.37 -18.92 7.65
C GLU A 114 6.37 -19.19 8.78
N ASN A 115 6.87 -19.41 10.00
CA ASN A 115 6.04 -19.76 11.16
C ASN A 115 5.48 -18.56 11.92
N SER A 116 5.98 -17.34 11.70
CA SER A 116 5.54 -16.18 12.50
C SER A 116 4.17 -15.65 12.09
N GLY A 117 3.71 -15.93 10.86
CA GLY A 117 2.43 -15.46 10.30
C GLY A 117 2.27 -13.93 10.22
N ALA A 118 3.15 -13.16 10.86
CA ALA A 118 3.07 -11.72 11.01
C ALA A 118 3.82 -11.02 9.88
N VAL A 119 3.10 -10.17 9.14
CA VAL A 119 3.68 -9.32 8.10
C VAL A 119 4.35 -8.13 8.77
N SER A 120 5.63 -7.92 8.50
CA SER A 120 6.38 -6.77 8.98
C SER A 120 6.63 -5.76 7.86
N PHE A 121 6.70 -4.48 8.23
CA PHE A 121 6.96 -3.38 7.30
C PHE A 121 8.08 -2.50 7.82
N ASP A 122 8.84 -1.93 6.90
CA ASP A 122 9.86 -0.92 7.20
C ASP A 122 9.66 0.34 6.37
N THR A 123 10.11 1.48 6.89
CA THR A 123 9.99 2.75 6.20
C THR A 123 11.07 2.86 5.13
N VAL A 124 10.65 3.23 3.93
CA VAL A 124 11.56 3.43 2.82
C VAL A 124 12.25 4.79 2.96
N ASP A 125 13.58 4.81 2.80
CA ASP A 125 14.37 6.05 2.73
C ASP A 125 13.79 7.00 1.68
N GLY A 126 13.65 8.28 2.04
CA GLY A 126 13.06 9.30 1.16
C GLY A 126 13.75 9.44 -0.20
N ALA A 127 15.03 9.07 -0.36
CA ALA A 127 15.70 9.06 -1.67
C ALA A 127 15.13 8.06 -2.66
N LYS A 128 14.39 7.06 -2.17
CA LYS A 128 13.80 6.01 -2.99
C LYS A 128 12.30 6.26 -3.21
N ILE A 129 11.75 7.35 -2.69
CA ILE A 129 10.32 7.63 -2.76
C ILE A 129 9.85 7.83 -4.21
N ASP A 130 10.71 8.39 -5.07
CA ASP A 130 10.47 8.57 -6.52
C ASP A 130 10.06 7.27 -7.22
N LEU A 131 10.51 6.11 -6.73
CA LEU A 131 10.13 4.80 -7.25
C LEU A 131 8.64 4.53 -7.08
N TYR A 132 7.93 5.19 -6.17
CA TYR A 132 6.52 4.94 -5.87
C TYR A 132 5.59 5.97 -6.52
N HIS A 133 6.14 7.04 -7.13
CA HIS A 133 5.35 8.06 -7.82
C HIS A 133 4.63 7.48 -9.04
N GLY A 134 3.37 7.87 -9.19
CA GLY A 134 2.51 7.39 -10.25
C GLY A 134 2.03 5.95 -10.07
N VAL A 135 2.41 5.27 -8.97
CA VAL A 135 1.99 3.89 -8.66
C VAL A 135 1.28 3.83 -7.32
N HIS A 136 1.94 4.26 -6.24
CA HIS A 136 1.34 4.35 -4.90
C HIS A 136 1.15 5.80 -4.47
N LEU A 137 1.95 6.72 -5.00
CA LEU A 137 1.90 8.14 -4.66
C LEU A 137 1.44 8.94 -5.88
N ILE A 138 0.27 9.57 -5.77
CA ILE A 138 -0.28 10.41 -6.82
C ILE A 138 -0.40 11.83 -6.29
N ARG A 139 0.44 12.72 -6.81
CA ARG A 139 0.29 14.14 -6.54
C ARG A 139 -1.01 14.65 -7.14
N VAL A 140 -1.83 15.33 -6.34
CA VAL A 140 -3.10 15.92 -6.80
C VAL A 140 -2.89 17.38 -7.15
N PRO A 141 -3.07 17.80 -8.41
CA PRO A 141 -3.14 19.22 -8.76
C PRO A 141 -4.41 19.83 -8.18
N THR A 142 -4.33 21.04 -7.63
CA THR A 142 -5.47 21.69 -6.95
C THR A 142 -6.70 21.84 -7.86
N VAL A 143 -6.50 22.04 -9.16
CA VAL A 143 -7.56 22.43 -10.10
C VAL A 143 -8.06 21.28 -10.98
N GLU A 144 -7.19 20.34 -11.37
CA GLU A 144 -7.57 19.31 -12.35
C GLU A 144 -8.75 18.43 -11.91
N PRO A 145 -8.82 17.91 -10.67
CA PRO A 145 -9.96 17.09 -10.24
C PRO A 145 -11.28 17.86 -10.16
N VAL A 146 -11.22 19.20 -10.10
CA VAL A 146 -12.41 20.06 -10.12
C VAL A 146 -12.94 20.22 -11.54
N LEU A 147 -12.04 20.34 -12.52
CA LEU A 147 -12.40 20.52 -13.93
C LEU A 147 -12.76 19.19 -14.61
N GLU A 148 -12.17 18.09 -14.18
CA GLU A 148 -12.30 16.77 -14.80
C GLU A 148 -12.95 15.77 -13.84
N PRO A 149 -14.28 15.50 -13.94
CA PRO A 149 -15.01 14.69 -12.97
C PRO A 149 -14.49 13.25 -12.80
N HIS A 150 -13.79 12.74 -13.81
CA HIS A 150 -13.23 11.38 -13.82
C HIS A 150 -11.75 11.33 -13.46
N TRP A 151 -11.13 12.45 -13.05
CA TRP A 151 -9.69 12.56 -12.84
C TRP A 151 -9.16 11.47 -11.90
N TYR A 152 -9.78 11.30 -10.72
CA TYR A 152 -9.35 10.28 -9.74
C TYR A 152 -9.47 8.86 -10.30
N ILE A 153 -10.54 8.56 -11.04
CA ILE A 153 -10.75 7.23 -11.63
C ILE A 153 -9.67 6.94 -12.68
N GLN A 154 -9.32 7.93 -13.50
CA GLN A 154 -8.24 7.83 -14.47
C GLN A 154 -6.89 7.61 -13.79
N GLN A 155 -6.60 8.35 -12.71
CA GLN A 155 -5.35 8.16 -11.96
C GLN A 155 -5.26 6.79 -11.29
N ILE A 156 -6.36 6.30 -10.70
CA ILE A 156 -6.42 4.95 -10.11
C ILE A 156 -6.12 3.90 -11.18
N GLU A 157 -6.71 4.01 -12.37
CA GLU A 157 -6.50 3.06 -13.46
C GLU A 157 -5.07 3.14 -14.02
N MET A 158 -4.50 4.34 -14.18
CA MET A 158 -3.10 4.51 -14.58
C MET A 158 -2.14 3.92 -13.56
N ALA A 159 -2.39 4.14 -12.27
CA ALA A 159 -1.61 3.59 -11.18
C ALA A 159 -1.69 2.06 -11.16
N ARG A 160 -2.90 1.49 -11.31
CA ARG A 160 -3.14 0.05 -11.39
C ARG A 160 -2.35 -0.59 -12.53
N ASN A 161 -2.39 0.00 -13.73
CA ASN A 161 -1.68 -0.53 -14.89
C ASN A 161 -0.16 -0.54 -14.66
N LYS A 162 0.40 0.55 -14.11
CA LYS A 162 1.82 0.60 -13.74
C LYS A 162 2.16 -0.41 -12.65
N PHE A 163 1.27 -0.60 -11.69
CA PHE A 163 1.44 -1.57 -10.61
C PHE A 163 1.49 -3.00 -11.17
N GLN A 164 0.56 -3.37 -12.05
CA GLN A 164 0.55 -4.67 -12.73
C GLN A 164 1.80 -4.92 -13.57
N CYS A 165 2.35 -3.88 -14.24
CA CYS A 165 3.61 -4.01 -14.95
C CYS A 165 4.82 -4.29 -14.03
N ARG A 166 4.73 -3.99 -12.73
CA ARG A 166 5.78 -4.32 -11.73
C ARG A 166 5.62 -5.70 -11.12
N LEU A 167 4.43 -6.30 -11.24
CA LEU A 167 4.15 -7.66 -10.79
C LEU A 167 4.59 -8.73 -11.80
N ARG A 168 4.78 -8.34 -13.07
CA ARG A 168 5.22 -9.21 -14.16
C ARG A 168 6.74 -9.23 -14.27
#